data_AF-A0A958AKR4-F1
#
_entry.id   AF-A0A958AKR4-F1
#
_cell.length_a   1.000
_cell.length_b   1.000
_cell.length_c   1.000
_cell.angle_alpha   90.00
_cell.angle_beta   90.00
_cell.angle_gamma   90.00
#
_symmetry.space_group_name_H-M   'P 1'
#
loop_
_entity.id
_entity.type
_entity.pdbx_description
1 polymer ?
#
loop_
_entity_poly.entity_id
_entity_poly.type
_entity_poly.pdbx_seq_one_letter_code
_entity_poly.pdbx_strand_id
1 'polypeptide(L)'
;PHRGWAEGLSIFTNAPVDAAWEFSKYCCGEEGQKIFSAATGRIPNNYDLVETFWAPQVQENHGLTNTAAFIEAFSKGEADIISGLPRSQYWNEVVKPVGWDPLIAGSATAAEVLPLVDEGVQKL
;
A
#
# COMPACT_ATOMS: atom_id res chain seq x y z
N PRO A 1 -1.58 8.21 -1.18
CA PRO A 1 -0.92 6.99 -0.64
C PRO A 1 -0.21 6.21 -1.77
N HIS A 2 1.10 6.39 -1.92
CA HIS A 2 1.88 5.95 -3.09
C HIS A 2 2.94 4.91 -2.69
N ARG A 3 2.84 3.71 -3.30
CA ARG A 3 3.75 2.53 -3.22
C ARG A 3 3.95 1.92 -1.82
N GLY A 4 3.78 0.60 -1.73
CA GLY A 4 4.22 -0.19 -0.58
C GLY A 4 3.43 0.02 0.72
N TRP A 5 2.14 0.36 0.66
CA TRP A 5 1.30 0.45 1.88
C TRP A 5 0.75 -0.92 2.31
N ALA A 6 0.38 -1.77 1.36
CA ALA A 6 -0.06 -3.13 1.63
C ALA A 6 0.83 -4.10 0.86
N GLU A 7 1.26 -5.15 1.54
CA GLU A 7 2.03 -6.26 0.97
C GLU A 7 1.23 -7.54 1.20
N GLY A 8 1.31 -8.46 0.25
CA GLY A 8 0.58 -9.72 0.29
C GLY A 8 1.47 -10.87 -0.11
N LEU A 9 1.07 -12.07 0.27
CA LEU A 9 1.68 -13.31 -0.18
C LEU A 9 0.98 -13.80 -1.44
N SER A 10 1.76 -14.21 -2.42
CA SER A 10 1.26 -14.86 -3.65
C SER A 10 1.78 -16.28 -3.69
N ILE A 11 0.89 -17.24 -3.90
CA ILE A 11 1.25 -18.66 -4.09
C ILE A 11 1.37 -18.88 -5.59
N PHE A 12 2.55 -19.29 -6.04
CA PHE A 12 2.76 -19.63 -7.45
C PHE A 12 2.00 -20.90 -7.82
N THR A 13 1.56 -20.98 -9.07
CA THR A 13 0.76 -22.10 -9.59
C THR A 13 1.49 -23.45 -9.59
N ASN A 14 2.81 -23.44 -9.47
CA ASN A 14 3.66 -24.63 -9.39
C ASN A 14 4.11 -24.98 -7.96
N ALA A 15 3.61 -24.28 -6.93
CA ALA A 15 3.95 -24.56 -5.54
C ALA A 15 3.19 -25.80 -5.01
N PRO A 16 3.75 -26.52 -4.02
CA PRO A 16 2.97 -27.50 -3.25
C PRO A 16 1.83 -26.80 -2.51
N VAL A 17 0.62 -26.88 -3.07
CA VAL A 17 -0.51 -26.01 -2.69
C VAL A 17 -0.82 -26.07 -1.20
N ASP A 18 -0.93 -27.26 -0.61
CA ASP A 18 -1.32 -27.39 0.80
C ASP A 18 -0.27 -26.77 1.74
N ALA A 19 1.01 -27.07 1.53
CA ALA A 19 2.08 -26.51 2.36
C ALA A 19 2.21 -24.99 2.19
N ALA A 20 2.07 -24.50 0.95
CA ALA A 20 2.09 -23.06 0.67
C ALA A 20 0.88 -22.35 1.30
N TRP A 21 -0.28 -23.01 1.35
CA TRP A 21 -1.48 -22.49 1.99
C TRP A 21 -1.34 -22.43 3.51
N GLU A 22 -0.83 -23.49 4.14
CA GLU A 22 -0.58 -23.50 5.59
C GLU A 22 0.43 -22.42 6.00
N PHE A 23 1.50 -22.25 5.23
CA PHE A 23 2.46 -21.17 5.46
C PHE A 23 1.81 -19.78 5.31
N SER A 24 1.02 -19.58 4.25
CA SER A 24 0.34 -18.30 4.02
C SER A 24 -0.65 -17.96 5.14
N LYS A 25 -1.41 -18.96 5.63
CA LYS A 25 -2.29 -18.79 6.80
C LYS A 25 -1.52 -18.39 8.05
N TYR A 26 -0.38 -19.02 8.31
CA TYR A 26 0.47 -18.67 9.45
C TYR A 26 0.95 -17.21 9.36
N CYS A 27 1.50 -16.81 8.22
CA CYS A 27 1.99 -15.45 8.01
C CYS A 27 0.89 -14.39 8.12
N CYS A 28 -0.30 -14.69 7.60
CA CYS A 28 -1.46 -13.78 7.68
C CYS A 28 -2.22 -13.89 9.01
N GLY A 29 -1.90 -14.88 9.85
CA GLY A 29 -2.48 -15.07 11.17
C GLY A 29 -1.90 -14.12 12.21
N GLU A 30 -2.46 -14.15 13.42
CA GLU A 30 -2.12 -13.22 14.49
C GLU A 30 -0.62 -13.21 14.82
N GLU A 31 -0.04 -14.39 15.00
CA GLU A 31 1.37 -14.55 15.36
C GLU A 31 2.30 -14.07 14.25
N GLY A 32 2.05 -14.50 13.01
CA GLY A 32 2.86 -14.10 11.85
C GLY A 32 2.86 -12.58 11.65
N GLN A 33 1.72 -11.93 11.81
CA GLN A 33 1.61 -10.48 11.74
C GLN A 33 2.35 -9.76 12.87
N LYS A 34 2.25 -10.26 14.12
CA LYS A 34 3.00 -9.70 15.25
C LYS A 34 4.51 -9.80 15.02
N ILE A 35 5.01 -10.95 14.56
CA ILE A 35 6.43 -11.15 14.24
C ILE A 35 6.88 -10.17 13.16
N PHE A 36 6.15 -10.10 12.05
CA PHE A 36 6.52 -9.22 10.94
C PHE A 36 6.47 -7.74 11.34
N SER A 37 5.43 -7.35 12.09
CA SER A 37 5.26 -5.98 12.60
C SER A 37 6.41 -5.58 13.53
N ALA A 38 6.75 -6.43 14.51
CA ALA A 38 7.86 -6.16 15.44
C ALA A 38 9.21 -6.07 14.73
N ALA A 39 9.45 -6.89 13.70
CA ALA A 39 10.71 -6.90 12.97
C ALA A 39 10.89 -5.71 12.01
N THR A 40 9.79 -5.14 11.49
CA THR A 40 9.84 -4.18 10.38
C THR A 40 9.22 -2.82 10.69
N GLY A 41 8.43 -2.72 11.76
CA GLY A 41 7.57 -1.56 12.05
C GLY A 41 6.30 -1.48 11.19
N ARG A 42 6.05 -2.47 10.32
CA ARG A 42 4.83 -2.55 9.50
C ARG A 42 3.59 -2.68 10.37
N ILE A 43 2.49 -2.09 9.94
CA ILE A 43 1.22 -2.11 10.66
C ILE A 43 0.50 -3.44 10.34
N PRO A 44 0.01 -4.18 11.35
CA PRO A 44 -0.85 -5.35 11.11
C PRO A 44 -2.09 -4.99 10.28
N ASN A 45 -2.57 -5.92 9.45
CA ASN A 45 -3.79 -5.73 8.64
C ASN A 45 -5.09 -6.03 9.41
N ASN A 46 -4.98 -6.41 10.69
CA ASN A 46 -6.10 -6.65 11.60
C ASN A 46 -6.22 -5.47 12.58
N TYR A 47 -7.38 -4.79 12.58
CA TYR A 47 -7.65 -3.64 13.46
C TYR A 47 -7.44 -3.94 14.94
N ASP A 48 -7.84 -5.12 15.41
CA ASP A 48 -7.67 -5.52 16.81
C ASP A 48 -6.18 -5.57 17.17
N LEU A 49 -5.33 -6.02 16.25
CA LEU A 49 -3.87 -6.03 16.46
C LEU A 49 -3.25 -4.65 16.37
N VAL A 50 -3.83 -3.74 15.58
CA VAL A 50 -3.38 -2.35 15.57
C VAL A 50 -3.61 -1.72 16.95
N GLU A 51 -4.78 -1.94 17.55
CA GLU A 51 -5.15 -1.38 18.85
C GLU A 51 -4.45 -2.06 20.03
N THR A 52 -4.44 -3.39 20.05
CA THR A 52 -4.00 -4.16 21.22
C THR A 52 -2.51 -4.47 21.25
N PHE A 53 -1.81 -4.38 20.11
CA PHE A 53 -0.40 -4.75 19.99
C PHE A 53 0.45 -3.63 19.41
N TRP A 54 0.15 -3.15 18.19
CA TRP A 54 1.02 -2.21 17.49
C TRP A 54 1.03 -0.83 18.14
N ALA A 55 -0.14 -0.26 18.45
CA ALA A 55 -0.27 1.08 19.03
C ALA A 55 0.47 1.23 20.36
N PRO A 56 0.31 0.31 21.35
CA PRO A 56 1.11 0.34 22.57
C PRO A 56 2.61 0.26 22.29
N GLN A 57 3.03 -0.64 21.38
CA GLN A 57 4.44 -0.86 21.07
C GLN A 57 5.11 0.37 20.44
N VAL A 58 4.44 1.04 19.49
CA VAL A 58 5.01 2.25 18.87
C VAL A 58 4.93 3.48 19.78
N GLN A 59 3.98 3.51 20.72
CA GLN A 59 3.96 4.51 21.77
C GLN A 59 5.15 4.34 22.71
N GLU A 60 5.43 3.12 23.15
CA GLU A 60 6.57 2.81 24.03
C GLU A 60 7.92 3.06 23.33
N ASN A 61 8.09 2.54 22.11
CA ASN A 61 9.38 2.57 21.42
C ASN A 61 9.70 3.91 20.77
N HIS A 62 8.67 4.69 20.39
CA HIS A 62 8.84 5.88 19.56
C HIS A 62 8.05 7.11 20.05
N GLY A 63 7.31 7.01 21.16
CA GLY A 63 6.54 8.13 21.71
C GLY A 63 5.34 8.55 20.84
N LEU A 64 4.86 7.68 19.94
CA LEU A 64 3.71 7.97 19.09
C LEU A 64 2.42 8.00 19.93
N THR A 65 1.78 9.17 20.00
CA THR A 65 0.56 9.39 20.81
C THR A 65 -0.73 9.50 20.01
N ASN A 66 -0.64 9.52 18.67
CA ASN A 66 -1.79 9.68 17.77
C ASN A 66 -1.98 8.48 16.82
N THR A 67 -1.85 7.27 17.35
CA THR A 67 -2.01 6.02 16.59
C THR A 67 -3.45 5.83 16.08
N ALA A 68 -4.44 6.40 16.78
CA ALA A 68 -5.85 6.39 16.36
C ALA A 68 -6.07 7.04 14.97
N ALA A 69 -5.30 8.08 14.62
CA ALA A 69 -5.40 8.70 13.30
C ALA A 69 -5.04 7.73 12.16
N PHE A 70 -4.17 6.73 12.40
CA PHE A 70 -3.87 5.70 11.40
C PHE A 70 -5.06 4.77 11.20
N ILE A 71 -5.71 4.32 12.29
CA ILE A 71 -6.92 3.48 12.21
C ILE A 71 -8.02 4.22 11.46
N GLU A 72 -8.24 5.49 11.79
CA GLU A 72 -9.22 6.33 11.10
C GLU A 72 -8.89 6.46 9.61
N ALA A 73 -7.63 6.73 9.26
CA ALA A 73 -7.18 6.84 7.88
C ALA A 73 -7.38 5.53 7.09
N PHE A 74 -7.17 4.36 7.69
CA PHE A 74 -7.42 3.08 7.04
C PHE A 74 -8.91 2.76 6.91
N SER A 75 -9.73 3.08 7.91
CA SER A 75 -11.19 2.84 7.85
C SER A 75 -11.91 3.70 6.81
N LYS A 76 -11.35 4.87 6.50
CA LYS A 76 -11.85 5.80 5.47
C LYS A 76 -11.08 5.70 4.16
N GLY A 77 -10.03 4.89 4.12
CA GLY A 77 -9.14 4.77 2.98
C GLY A 77 -9.84 4.04 1.84
N GLU A 78 -9.80 4.62 0.65
CA GLU A 78 -10.20 3.92 -0.57
C GLU A 78 -8.97 3.20 -1.13
N ALA A 79 -9.12 1.89 -1.36
CA ALA A 79 -8.13 1.09 -2.05
C ALA A 79 -8.37 1.21 -3.57
N ASP A 80 -7.44 1.87 -4.28
CA ASP A 80 -7.44 1.90 -5.74
C ASP A 80 -7.15 0.48 -6.28
N ILE A 81 -8.21 -0.28 -6.63
CA ILE A 81 -8.07 -1.55 -7.33
C ILE A 81 -7.92 -1.25 -8.82
N ILE A 82 -6.68 -1.21 -9.29
CA ILE A 82 -6.36 -1.04 -10.71
C ILE A 82 -6.20 -2.43 -11.32
N SER A 83 -7.15 -2.83 -12.18
CA SER A 83 -7.10 -4.07 -12.96
C SER A 83 -6.54 -3.82 -14.36
N GLY A 84 -5.81 -4.78 -14.92
CA GLY A 84 -5.21 -4.67 -16.25
C GLY A 84 -3.72 -4.45 -16.15
N LEU A 85 -3.27 -3.19 -16.15
CA LEU A 85 -1.85 -2.87 -16.05
C LEU A 85 -1.43 -2.55 -14.61
N PRO A 86 -0.16 -2.81 -14.24
CA PRO A 86 0.34 -2.39 -12.94
C PRO A 86 0.28 -0.87 -12.76
N ARG A 87 -0.10 -0.38 -11.57
CA ARG A 87 -0.03 1.06 -11.23
C ARG A 87 1.33 1.69 -11.54
N SER A 88 2.40 0.93 -11.37
CA SER A 88 3.77 1.36 -11.69
C SER A 88 3.94 1.68 -13.16
N GLN A 89 3.25 0.98 -14.05
CA GLN A 89 3.29 1.23 -15.49
C GLN A 89 2.62 2.57 -15.81
N TYR A 90 1.36 2.75 -15.40
CA TYR A 90 0.64 4.03 -15.52
C TYR A 90 1.47 5.20 -14.97
N TRP A 91 2.07 5.03 -13.79
CA TRP A 91 2.89 6.06 -13.16
C TRP A 91 4.15 6.37 -13.94
N ASN A 92 4.97 5.36 -14.24
CA ASN A 92 6.28 5.57 -14.84
C ASN A 92 6.19 6.03 -16.29
N GLU A 93 5.19 5.55 -17.04
CA GLU A 93 5.09 5.78 -18.48
C GLU A 93 4.26 7.01 -18.85
N VAL A 94 3.24 7.36 -18.05
CA VAL A 94 2.33 8.47 -18.38
C VAL A 94 2.20 9.47 -17.24
N VAL A 95 1.66 9.08 -16.09
CA VAL A 95 1.25 10.03 -15.04
C VAL A 95 2.43 10.87 -14.54
N LYS A 96 3.59 10.25 -14.31
CA LYS A 96 4.79 10.96 -13.85
C LYS A 96 5.36 11.90 -14.93
N PRO A 97 5.79 11.41 -16.11
CA PRO A 97 6.46 12.26 -17.09
C PRO A 97 5.53 13.30 -17.76
N VAL A 98 4.25 12.97 -17.98
CA VAL A 98 3.30 13.86 -18.69
C VAL A 98 2.59 14.81 -17.73
N GLY A 99 2.26 14.34 -16.51
CA GLY A 99 1.49 15.10 -15.53
C GLY A 99 2.32 15.65 -14.37
N TRP A 100 2.79 14.75 -13.50
CA TRP A 100 3.41 15.11 -12.22
C TRP A 100 4.66 15.98 -12.37
N ASP A 101 5.59 15.59 -13.25
CA ASP A 101 6.86 16.28 -13.40
C ASP A 101 6.68 17.72 -13.90
N PRO A 102 5.89 17.99 -14.97
CA PRO A 102 5.60 19.36 -15.39
C PRO A 102 4.87 20.21 -14.33
N LEU A 103 3.93 19.61 -13.58
CA LEU A 103 3.21 20.31 -12.51
C LEU A 103 4.14 20.74 -11.37
N ILE A 104 4.99 19.81 -10.90
CA ILE A 104 5.94 20.09 -9.81
C ILE A 104 7.06 21.04 -10.27
N ALA A 105 7.45 20.99 -11.53
CA ALA A 105 8.40 21.94 -12.11
C ALA A 105 7.79 23.33 -12.36
N GLY A 106 6.47 23.49 -12.26
CA GLY A 106 5.76 24.73 -12.58
C GLY A 106 5.83 25.09 -14.08
N SER A 107 6.13 24.13 -14.94
CA SER A 107 6.26 24.34 -16.40
C SER A 107 4.95 24.15 -17.15
N ALA A 108 3.91 23.64 -16.49
CA ALA A 108 2.57 23.49 -17.03
C ALA A 108 1.51 23.57 -15.92
N THR A 109 0.29 23.89 -16.31
CA THR A 109 -0.89 23.90 -15.44
C THR A 109 -1.62 22.56 -15.46
N ALA A 110 -2.45 22.31 -14.45
CA ALA A 110 -3.30 21.12 -14.40
C ALA A 110 -4.25 21.01 -15.61
N ALA A 111 -4.76 22.13 -16.10
CA ALA A 111 -5.65 22.16 -17.26
C ALA A 111 -4.96 21.70 -18.55
N GLU A 112 -3.65 21.93 -18.67
CA GLU A 112 -2.86 21.52 -19.83
C GLU A 112 -2.49 20.04 -19.77
N VAL A 113 -2.10 19.54 -18.60
CA VAL A 113 -1.53 18.18 -18.50
C VAL A 113 -2.56 17.09 -18.23
N LEU A 114 -3.65 17.37 -17.52
CA LEU A 114 -4.61 16.33 -17.14
C LEU A 114 -5.30 15.68 -18.35
N PRO A 115 -5.72 16.41 -19.41
CA PRO A 115 -6.25 15.79 -20.62
C PRO A 115 -5.23 14.89 -21.34
N LEU A 116 -3.94 15.29 -21.33
CA LEU A 116 -2.86 14.50 -21.94
C LEU A 116 -2.55 13.24 -21.15
N VAL A 117 -2.63 13.31 -19.82
CA VAL A 117 -2.51 12.14 -18.95
C VAL A 117 -3.67 11.17 -19.20
N ASP A 118 -4.91 11.66 -19.30
CA ASP A 118 -6.07 10.82 -19.60
C ASP A 118 -5.90 10.11 -20.96
N GLU A 119 -5.58 10.87 -22.01
CA GLU A 119 -5.32 10.32 -23.35
C GLU A 119 -4.19 9.28 -23.33
N GLY A 120 -3.10 9.55 -22.60
CA GLY A 120 -1.97 8.63 -22.48
C GLY A 120 -2.33 7.34 -21.74
N VAL A 121 -3.08 7.44 -20.65
CA VAL A 121 -3.53 6.29 -19.86
C VAL A 121 -4.49 5.41 -20.67
N GLN A 122 -5.40 6.00 -21.45
CA GLN A 122 -6.33 5.26 -22.32
C GLN A 122 -5.62 4.49 -23.47
N LYS A 123 -4.37 4.83 -23.78
CA LYS A 123 -3.58 4.20 -24.83
C LYS A 123 -2.67 3.08 -24.34
N LEU A 124 -2.51 2.93 -23.03
CA LEU A 124 -1.76 1.83 -22.41
C LEU A 124 -2.60 0.54 -22.43
#